data_AF-A0A7D9DGM4-F1
#
_entry.id   AF-A0A7D9DGM4-F1
#
_cell.length_a   1.000
_cell.length_b   1.000
_cell.length_c   1.000
_cell.angle_alpha   90.00
_cell.angle_beta   90.00
_cell.angle_gamma   90.00
#
_symmetry.space_group_name_H-M   'P 1'
#
loop_
_entity.id
_entity.type
_entity.pdbx_description
1 polymer ?
#
loop_
_entity_poly.entity_id
_entity_poly.type
_entity_poly.pdbx_seq_one_letter_code
_entity_poly.pdbx_strand_id
1 'polypeptide(L)'
;MAKIKSDTEGTVYMPTVAAQKESDLNDSTTSRAVKVIICFLVLLVLGLAIAVIIISVNDSKQSGSVSICATTSSLKPNYTKSQDLYRDLSEIELFQVRDYILNVASLNITPFEKAAVNSNYIFLIELQNVNKDDAIAYLDHNGPKPARSANVIIFKGAVSPPVVEEILVYFDKPMKHELNTLLTNNTIPFHARPPNNLEYARIAEIVNDFGGKTHDILKESYDGFTIANCTDHCLTYTDTGPTSMFSSNEHHAFIWFLRAVNYGEYLHPVGLELLIQRQGTDVSKWKIEK
;
A
#
# COMPACT_ATOMS: atom_id res chain seq x y z
N MET A 1 14.71 11.77 14.36
CA MET A 1 13.84 10.85 15.13
C MET A 1 12.99 11.68 16.09
N ALA A 2 11.74 11.96 15.70
CA ALA A 2 10.71 12.49 16.58
C ALA A 2 9.43 11.71 16.27
N LYS A 3 8.80 11.19 17.32
CA LYS A 3 7.75 10.16 17.31
C LYS A 3 6.40 10.88 17.25
N ILE A 4 5.63 10.71 16.18
CA ILE A 4 4.26 11.24 16.10
C ILE A 4 3.31 10.17 16.63
N LYS A 5 2.57 10.56 17.67
CA LYS A 5 1.48 9.82 18.30
C LYS A 5 0.20 10.18 17.54
N SER A 6 -0.53 9.18 17.04
CA SER A 6 -1.87 9.39 16.47
C SER A 6 -2.88 9.47 17.60
N ASP A 7 -3.66 10.54 17.64
CA ASP A 7 -4.97 10.56 18.29
C ASP A 7 -5.94 11.23 17.31
N THR A 8 -6.79 10.41 16.70
CA THR A 8 -7.91 10.79 15.82
C THR A 8 -9.14 10.99 16.69
N GLU A 9 -9.66 12.21 16.77
CA GLU A 9 -11.07 12.47 17.07
C GLU A 9 -11.59 13.57 16.14
N GLY A 10 -12.41 13.16 15.17
CA GLY A 10 -13.11 14.07 14.27
C GLY A 10 -14.28 14.73 14.99
N THR A 11 -14.28 16.05 15.03
CA THR A 11 -15.45 16.87 15.37
C THR A 11 -16.01 17.47 14.10
N VAL A 12 -17.25 17.06 13.78
CA VAL A 12 -18.06 17.55 12.67
C VAL A 12 -18.48 18.99 12.98
N TYR A 13 -18.03 19.93 12.14
CA TYR A 13 -18.49 21.32 12.16
C TYR A 13 -19.88 21.40 11.52
N MET A 14 -20.91 21.68 12.32
CA MET A 14 -22.25 22.06 11.86
C MET A 14 -22.36 23.59 11.84
N PRO A 15 -22.98 24.21 10.82
CA PRO A 15 -23.08 25.66 10.73
C PRO A 15 -24.13 26.19 11.72
N THR A 16 -23.75 27.22 12.48
CA THR A 16 -24.64 27.98 13.36
C THR A 16 -25.58 28.87 12.54
N VAL A 17 -26.86 28.51 12.51
CA VAL A 17 -27.95 29.36 12.00
C VAL A 17 -28.26 30.43 13.04
N ALA A 18 -28.39 31.67 12.57
CA ALA A 18 -28.69 32.85 13.37
C ALA A 18 -29.98 32.70 14.18
N ALA A 19 -29.93 33.11 15.45
CA ALA A 19 -31.09 33.18 16.34
C ALA A 19 -32.12 34.17 15.79
N GLN A 20 -33.29 33.66 15.40
CA GLN A 20 -34.48 34.48 15.17
C GLN A 20 -35.26 34.66 16.47
N LYS A 21 -35.57 35.93 16.70
CA LYS A 21 -36.43 36.57 17.70
C LYS A 21 -37.62 35.72 18.17
N GLU A 22 -37.69 35.54 19.49
CA GLU A 22 -38.83 35.00 20.24
C GLU A 22 -40.07 35.89 19.99
N SER A 23 -41.10 35.32 19.37
CA SER A 23 -42.40 35.97 19.19
C SER A 23 -43.37 35.41 20.22
N ASP A 24 -43.86 36.29 21.09
CA ASP A 24 -44.93 36.03 22.06
C ASP A 24 -46.09 35.24 21.45
N LEU A 25 -46.41 34.08 22.01
CA LEU A 25 -47.63 33.35 21.68
C LEU A 25 -48.40 32.96 22.95
N ASN A 26 -49.33 33.85 23.28
CA ASN A 26 -50.56 33.69 24.07
C ASN A 26 -50.74 32.40 24.88
N ASP A 27 -50.82 32.59 26.21
CA ASP A 27 -51.39 31.66 27.18
C ASP A 27 -52.85 31.34 26.82
N SER A 28 -53.05 30.28 26.04
CA SER A 28 -54.37 29.75 25.75
C SER A 28 -54.85 28.94 26.96
N THR A 29 -55.95 29.41 27.55
CA THR A 29 -56.63 28.84 28.71
C THR A 29 -57.01 27.38 28.44
N THR A 30 -56.09 26.47 28.72
CA THR A 30 -56.27 25.04 28.46
C THR A 30 -57.25 24.51 29.52
N SER A 31 -58.50 24.26 29.11
CA SER A 31 -59.59 23.80 29.98
C SER A 31 -59.15 22.65 30.89
N ARG A 32 -59.63 22.64 32.14
CA ARG A 32 -59.33 21.58 33.13
C ARG A 32 -59.50 20.17 32.55
N ALA A 33 -60.47 19.98 31.65
CA ALA A 33 -60.70 18.71 30.96
C ALA A 33 -59.51 18.26 30.10
N VAL A 34 -58.86 19.19 29.39
CA VAL A 34 -57.70 18.88 28.53
C VAL A 34 -56.47 18.53 29.37
N LYS A 35 -56.27 19.21 30.51
CA LYS A 35 -55.18 18.86 31.45
C LYS A 35 -55.38 17.46 32.05
N VAL A 36 -56.62 17.08 32.35
CA VAL A 36 -56.95 15.71 32.84
C VAL A 36 -56.67 14.67 31.75
N ILE A 37 -57.03 14.95 30.50
CA ILE A 37 -56.76 14.06 29.35
C ILE A 37 -55.24 13.90 29.13
N ILE A 38 -54.47 14.99 29.21
CA ILE A 38 -53.00 14.93 29.08
C ILE A 38 -52.39 14.12 30.23
N CYS A 39 -52.80 14.34 31.47
CA CYS A 39 -52.33 13.54 32.60
C CYS A 39 -52.66 12.06 32.43
N PHE A 40 -53.85 11.72 31.93
CA PHE A 40 -54.24 10.33 31.67
C PHE A 40 -53.39 9.70 30.56
N LEU A 41 -53.13 10.42 29.47
CA LEU A 41 -52.25 9.97 28.39
C LEU A 41 -50.81 9.75 28.87
N VAL A 42 -50.27 10.66 29.70
CA VAL A 42 -48.92 10.51 30.27
C VAL A 42 -48.84 9.28 31.16
N LEU A 43 -49.83 9.04 32.02
CA LEU A 43 -49.87 7.84 32.89
C LEU A 43 -50.00 6.55 32.08
N LEU A 44 -50.77 6.58 30.98
CA LEU A 44 -50.92 5.42 30.08
C LEU A 44 -49.60 5.10 29.37
N VAL A 45 -48.89 6.11 28.86
CA VAL A 45 -47.56 5.93 28.25
C VAL A 45 -46.54 5.41 29.26
N LEU A 46 -46.54 5.94 30.49
CA LEU A 46 -45.66 5.46 31.55
C LEU A 46 -45.93 3.99 31.91
N GLY A 47 -47.21 3.62 31.99
CA GLY A 47 -47.63 2.23 32.24
C GLY A 47 -47.19 1.27 31.13
N LEU A 48 -47.34 1.67 29.87
CA LEU A 48 -46.87 0.87 28.73
C LEU A 48 -45.35 0.73 28.71
N ALA A 49 -44.60 1.80 29.01
CA ALA A 49 -43.14 1.74 29.08
C ALA A 49 -42.66 0.78 30.17
N ILE A 50 -43.29 0.80 31.35
CA ILE A 50 -42.98 -0.13 32.45
C ILE A 50 -43.31 -1.57 32.05
N ALA A 51 -44.43 -1.82 31.37
CA ALA A 51 -44.80 -3.15 30.90
C ALA A 51 -43.78 -3.70 29.88
N VAL A 52 -43.32 -2.88 28.93
CA VAL A 52 -42.27 -3.26 27.96
C VAL A 52 -40.94 -3.56 28.66
N ILE A 53 -40.55 -2.76 29.65
CA ILE A 53 -39.33 -3.01 30.44
C ILE A 53 -39.44 -4.35 31.17
N ILE A 54 -40.56 -4.64 31.84
CA ILE A 54 -40.75 -5.91 32.55
C ILE A 54 -40.69 -7.10 31.58
N ILE A 55 -41.30 -7.00 30.40
CA ILE A 55 -41.23 -8.06 29.37
C ILE A 55 -39.78 -8.26 28.90
N SER A 56 -39.05 -7.17 28.60
CA SER A 56 -37.66 -7.24 28.15
C SER A 56 -36.69 -7.79 29.21
N VAL A 57 -36.95 -7.55 30.50
CA VAL A 57 -36.15 -8.08 31.62
C VAL A 57 -36.52 -9.55 31.93
N ASN A 58 -37.73 -9.99 31.59
CA ASN A 58 -38.10 -11.39 31.80
C ASN A 58 -37.56 -12.31 30.69
N ASP A 59 -37.37 -11.79 29.47
CA ASP A 59 -36.67 -12.49 28.37
C ASP A 59 -35.17 -12.67 28.66
N SER A 60 -34.57 -11.82 29.50
CA SER A 60 -33.14 -11.95 29.87
C SER A 60 -32.86 -13.04 30.92
N LYS A 61 -33.85 -13.85 31.32
CA LYS A 61 -33.70 -14.96 32.29
C LYS A 61 -33.66 -16.36 31.68
N GLN A 62 -33.52 -16.49 30.36
CA GLN A 62 -33.02 -17.72 29.73
C GLN A 62 -31.57 -17.54 29.30
N SER A 63 -30.66 -17.48 30.26
CA SER A 63 -29.26 -17.84 30.00
C SER A 63 -29.17 -19.36 29.97
N GLY A 64 -29.67 -19.96 28.88
CA GLY A 64 -29.23 -21.29 28.50
C GLY A 64 -27.74 -21.19 28.21
N SER A 65 -26.91 -21.96 28.93
CA SER A 65 -25.47 -21.99 28.70
C SER A 65 -25.20 -22.46 27.27
N VAL A 66 -25.07 -21.51 26.34
CA VAL A 66 -24.52 -21.78 25.02
C VAL A 66 -23.06 -22.15 25.28
N SER A 67 -22.74 -23.42 25.08
CA SER A 67 -21.36 -23.87 25.04
C SER A 67 -20.67 -23.11 23.91
N ILE A 68 -19.92 -22.08 24.26
CA ILE A 68 -19.01 -21.40 23.34
C ILE A 68 -17.99 -22.47 22.96
N CYS A 69 -18.06 -22.98 21.74
CA CYS A 69 -17.02 -23.85 21.21
C CYS A 69 -15.67 -23.15 21.39
N ALA A 70 -14.68 -23.87 21.90
CA ALA A 70 -13.33 -23.34 22.01
C ALA A 70 -12.82 -22.98 20.61
N THR A 71 -12.76 -21.68 20.31
CA THR A 71 -12.14 -21.13 19.10
C THR A 71 -10.62 -21.23 19.23
N THR A 72 -10.09 -22.44 19.33
CA THR A 72 -8.67 -22.73 19.21
C THR A 72 -8.49 -23.98 18.36
N SER A 73 -9.17 -24.03 17.22
CA SER A 73 -8.74 -24.90 16.13
C SER A 73 -7.46 -24.30 15.57
N SER A 74 -6.31 -24.79 16.01
CA SER A 74 -5.08 -24.66 15.23
C SER A 74 -5.29 -25.43 13.93
N LEU A 75 -5.85 -24.75 12.93
CA LEU A 75 -5.96 -25.27 11.58
C LEU A 75 -4.54 -25.36 11.03
N LYS A 76 -3.91 -26.53 11.14
CA LYS A 76 -2.80 -26.85 10.26
C LYS A 76 -3.41 -27.03 8.87
N PRO A 77 -3.14 -26.14 7.90
CA PRO A 77 -3.68 -26.31 6.57
C PRO A 77 -3.16 -27.63 6.00
N ASN A 78 -4.07 -28.55 5.70
CA ASN A 78 -3.75 -29.79 5.02
C ASN A 78 -3.85 -29.51 3.51
N TYR A 79 -2.70 -29.26 2.89
CA TYR A 79 -2.64 -29.00 1.46
C TYR A 79 -2.73 -30.30 0.68
N THR A 80 -3.53 -30.30 -0.39
CA THR A 80 -3.41 -31.34 -1.42
C THR A 80 -2.02 -31.32 -2.04
N LYS A 81 -1.57 -32.43 -2.66
CA LYS A 81 -0.28 -32.48 -3.38
C LYS A 81 -0.11 -31.30 -4.36
N SER A 82 -1.17 -30.94 -5.07
CA SER A 82 -1.18 -29.82 -6.01
C SER A 82 -1.06 -28.47 -5.30
N GLN A 83 -1.80 -28.25 -4.22
CA GLN A 83 -1.70 -26.99 -3.46
C GLN A 83 -0.31 -26.81 -2.86
N ASP A 84 0.28 -27.88 -2.31
CA ASP A 84 1.62 -27.84 -1.72
C ASP A 84 2.70 -27.52 -2.79
N LEU A 85 2.50 -27.97 -4.03
CA LEU A 85 3.43 -27.72 -5.14
C LEU A 85 3.44 -26.26 -5.61
N TYR A 86 2.26 -25.63 -5.72
CA TYR A 86 2.09 -24.29 -6.30
C TYR A 86 1.82 -23.18 -5.29
N ARG A 87 1.74 -23.50 -3.99
CA ARG A 87 1.58 -22.48 -2.95
C ARG A 87 2.81 -21.58 -2.93
N ASP A 88 2.55 -20.29 -2.88
CA ASP A 88 3.54 -19.23 -2.68
C ASP A 88 4.46 -19.51 -1.49
N LEU A 89 5.58 -18.80 -1.45
CA LEU A 89 6.48 -18.86 -0.31
C LEU A 89 5.77 -18.34 0.94
N SER A 90 5.85 -19.12 2.02
CA SER A 90 5.43 -18.65 3.33
C SER A 90 6.38 -17.57 3.84
N GLU A 91 5.92 -16.79 4.82
CA GLU A 91 6.74 -15.80 5.51
C GLU A 91 8.08 -16.37 6.02
N ILE A 92 8.05 -17.57 6.59
CA ILE A 92 9.25 -18.27 7.07
C ILE A 92 10.22 -18.56 5.91
N GLU A 93 9.71 -19.04 4.78
CA GLU A 93 10.51 -19.33 3.59
C GLU A 93 11.11 -18.05 2.99
N LEU A 94 10.33 -16.95 2.93
CA LEU A 94 10.80 -15.64 2.48
C LEU A 94 11.95 -15.14 3.36
N PHE A 95 11.83 -15.21 4.69
CA PHE A 95 12.90 -14.82 5.60
C PHE A 95 14.13 -15.71 5.49
N GLN A 96 13.95 -17.02 5.34
CA GLN A 96 15.08 -17.95 5.12
C GLN A 96 15.87 -17.59 3.86
N VAL A 97 15.18 -17.32 2.74
CA VAL A 97 15.84 -16.93 1.49
C VAL A 97 16.53 -15.58 1.63
N ARG A 98 15.84 -14.57 2.19
CA ARG A 98 16.42 -13.24 2.44
C ARG A 98 17.70 -13.33 3.28
N ASP A 99 17.63 -14.00 4.41
CA ASP A 99 18.73 -14.08 5.36
C ASP A 99 19.89 -14.92 4.80
N TYR A 100 19.60 -15.98 4.04
CA TYR A 100 20.61 -16.72 3.29
C TYR A 100 21.35 -15.80 2.31
N ILE A 101 20.64 -15.10 1.43
CA ILE A 101 21.22 -14.23 0.40
C ILE A 101 22.02 -13.06 0.99
N LEU A 102 21.53 -12.46 2.08
CA LEU A 102 22.27 -11.41 2.80
C LEU A 102 23.61 -11.89 3.36
N ASN A 103 23.74 -13.18 3.68
CA ASN A 103 24.97 -13.76 4.22
C ASN A 103 25.92 -14.32 3.14
N VAL A 104 25.53 -14.31 1.86
CA VAL A 104 26.42 -14.71 0.76
C VAL A 104 27.34 -13.54 0.40
N ALA A 105 28.58 -13.57 0.89
CA ALA A 105 29.55 -12.50 0.70
C ALA A 105 29.82 -12.13 -0.78
N SER A 106 29.80 -13.11 -1.69
CA SER A 106 30.04 -12.88 -3.12
C SER A 106 28.94 -12.06 -3.81
N LEU A 107 27.73 -12.00 -3.24
CA LEU A 107 26.63 -11.21 -3.80
C LEU A 107 26.67 -9.74 -3.35
N ASN A 108 27.39 -9.44 -2.26
CA ASN A 108 27.57 -8.09 -1.71
C ASN A 108 26.23 -7.34 -1.50
N ILE A 109 25.24 -8.02 -0.90
CA ILE A 109 23.87 -7.48 -0.77
C ILE A 109 23.80 -6.51 0.42
N THR A 110 23.25 -5.33 0.14
CA THR A 110 22.88 -4.31 1.14
C THR A 110 21.42 -4.50 1.53
N PRO A 111 21.08 -4.52 2.84
CA PRO A 111 19.69 -4.49 3.29
C PRO A 111 18.94 -3.30 2.67
N PHE A 112 17.72 -3.52 2.20
CA PHE A 112 16.97 -2.53 1.41
C PHE A 112 16.80 -1.19 2.16
N GLU A 113 16.64 -1.22 3.48
CA GLU A 113 16.48 -0.04 4.34
C GLU A 113 17.73 0.84 4.39
N LYS A 114 18.88 0.32 3.97
CA LYS A 114 20.18 1.02 3.91
C LYS A 114 20.69 1.16 2.47
N ALA A 115 19.94 0.65 1.50
CA ALA A 115 20.36 0.63 0.12
C ALA A 115 20.17 2.00 -0.54
N ALA A 116 21.00 2.26 -1.54
CA ALA A 116 20.83 3.34 -2.51
C ALA A 116 20.75 2.74 -3.92
N VAL A 117 20.44 3.57 -4.93
CA VAL A 117 20.33 3.11 -6.32
C VAL A 117 21.62 2.44 -6.83
N ASN A 118 22.78 2.85 -6.31
CA ASN A 118 24.09 2.26 -6.61
C ASN A 118 24.52 1.12 -5.67
N SER A 119 23.60 0.57 -4.86
CA SER A 119 23.84 -0.61 -4.04
C SER A 119 23.42 -1.90 -4.78
N ASN A 120 23.88 -3.05 -4.30
CA ASN A 120 23.25 -4.33 -4.66
C ASN A 120 22.19 -4.66 -3.62
N TYR A 121 20.96 -4.96 -4.02
CA TYR A 121 19.88 -5.29 -3.08
C TYR A 121 18.85 -6.22 -3.70
N ILE A 122 18.13 -6.94 -2.84
CA ILE A 122 17.02 -7.80 -3.23
C ILE A 122 15.83 -6.90 -3.61
N PHE A 123 15.31 -7.07 -4.81
CA PHE A 123 14.09 -6.40 -5.27
C PHE A 123 12.85 -7.26 -5.02
N LEU A 124 12.92 -8.55 -5.35
CA LEU A 124 11.80 -9.49 -5.23
C LEU A 124 12.30 -10.87 -4.81
N ILE A 125 11.51 -11.54 -3.96
CA ILE A 125 11.63 -12.97 -3.66
C ILE A 125 10.26 -13.59 -3.93
N GLU A 126 10.20 -14.58 -4.80
CA GLU A 126 8.96 -15.27 -5.13
C GLU A 126 9.21 -16.78 -5.35
N LEU A 127 8.11 -17.55 -5.42
CA LEU A 127 8.20 -18.97 -5.72
C LEU A 127 8.73 -19.17 -7.15
N GLN A 128 9.78 -19.97 -7.31
CA GLN A 128 10.11 -20.50 -8.64
C GLN A 128 9.14 -21.64 -8.95
N ASN A 129 8.28 -21.43 -9.95
CA ASN A 129 7.39 -22.49 -10.42
C ASN A 129 8.19 -23.67 -10.96
N VAL A 130 7.71 -24.86 -10.61
CA VAL A 130 8.30 -26.13 -11.05
C VAL A 130 8.10 -26.35 -12.55
N ASN A 131 9.01 -27.11 -13.17
CA ASN A 131 8.83 -27.54 -14.54
C ASN A 131 7.53 -28.35 -14.67
N LYS A 132 6.79 -28.11 -15.75
CA LYS A 132 5.49 -28.76 -15.99
C LYS A 132 5.62 -30.29 -16.04
N ASP A 133 6.67 -30.81 -16.65
CA ASP A 133 6.86 -32.25 -16.80
C ASP A 133 7.12 -32.91 -15.45
N ASP A 134 7.93 -32.28 -14.60
CA ASP A 134 8.18 -32.74 -13.22
C ASP A 134 6.93 -32.66 -12.35
N ALA A 135 6.12 -31.62 -12.55
CA ALA A 135 4.84 -31.48 -11.87
C ALA A 135 3.86 -32.60 -12.24
N ILE A 136 3.69 -32.88 -13.53
CA ILE A 136 2.83 -33.96 -14.02
C ILE A 136 3.33 -35.31 -13.51
N ALA A 137 4.65 -35.54 -13.56
CA ALA A 137 5.24 -36.76 -13.04
C ALA A 137 4.90 -36.96 -11.55
N TYR A 138 5.03 -35.93 -10.73
CA TYR A 138 4.71 -35.99 -9.30
C TYR A 138 3.21 -36.15 -8.99
N LEU A 139 2.36 -35.39 -9.70
CA LEU A 139 0.93 -35.33 -9.42
C LEU A 139 0.19 -36.56 -9.94
N ASP A 140 0.49 -36.97 -11.17
CA ASP A 140 -0.32 -37.96 -11.90
C ASP A 140 0.38 -39.32 -12.01
N HIS A 141 1.72 -39.35 -12.00
CA HIS A 141 2.51 -40.57 -12.24
C HIS A 141 3.28 -41.09 -11.02
N ASN A 142 2.97 -40.60 -9.81
CA ASN A 142 3.67 -40.95 -8.57
C ASN A 142 5.20 -40.80 -8.64
N GLY A 143 5.68 -39.86 -9.45
CA GLY A 143 7.08 -39.45 -9.51
C GLY A 143 7.55 -38.78 -8.22
N PRO A 144 8.86 -38.46 -8.12
CA PRO A 144 9.40 -37.75 -6.98
C PRO A 144 8.84 -36.32 -6.87
N LYS A 145 8.73 -35.78 -5.66
CA LYS A 145 8.35 -34.38 -5.45
C LYS A 145 9.46 -33.47 -6.01
N PRO A 146 9.14 -32.52 -6.90
CA PRO A 146 10.14 -31.60 -7.45
C PRO A 146 10.75 -30.73 -6.36
N ALA A 147 12.00 -30.32 -6.55
CA ALA A 147 12.69 -29.44 -5.61
C ALA A 147 11.97 -28.09 -5.52
N ARG A 148 11.71 -27.65 -4.29
CA ARG A 148 11.16 -26.32 -4.04
C ARG A 148 12.29 -25.30 -4.07
N SER A 149 12.08 -24.19 -4.79
CA SER A 149 13.06 -23.12 -4.91
C SER A 149 12.37 -21.76 -4.98
N ALA A 150 13.12 -20.71 -4.67
CA ALA A 150 12.70 -19.32 -4.80
C ALA A 150 13.45 -18.65 -5.96
N ASN A 151 12.76 -17.84 -6.76
CA ASN A 151 13.39 -16.89 -7.67
C ASN A 151 13.67 -15.61 -6.88
N VAL A 152 14.89 -15.11 -6.97
CA VAL A 152 15.31 -13.87 -6.31
C VAL A 152 15.83 -12.91 -7.36
N ILE A 153 15.16 -11.77 -7.50
CA ILE A 153 15.56 -10.69 -8.40
C ILE A 153 16.44 -9.72 -7.61
N ILE A 154 17.66 -9.51 -8.07
CA ILE A 154 18.66 -8.65 -7.44
C ILE A 154 18.99 -7.50 -8.39
N PHE A 155 18.84 -6.28 -7.88
CA PHE A 155 19.36 -5.10 -8.57
C PHE A 155 20.81 -4.93 -8.15
N LYS A 156 21.75 -5.08 -9.10
CA LYS A 156 23.19 -4.95 -8.86
C LYS A 156 23.65 -3.57 -9.34
N GLY A 157 23.40 -2.55 -8.54
CA GLY A 157 23.77 -1.17 -8.84
C GLY A 157 25.23 -0.82 -8.54
N ALA A 158 25.92 -1.64 -7.73
CA ALA A 158 27.30 -1.40 -7.31
C ALA A 158 28.34 -1.98 -8.28
N VAL A 159 27.92 -2.76 -9.28
CA VAL A 159 28.79 -3.35 -10.29
C VAL A 159 28.87 -2.46 -11.54
N SER A 160 29.91 -2.67 -12.35
CA SER A 160 30.14 -1.89 -13.58
C SER A 160 30.30 -2.84 -14.79
N PRO A 161 29.40 -2.80 -15.77
CA PRO A 161 28.14 -2.03 -15.80
C PRO A 161 27.11 -2.57 -14.79
N PRO A 162 26.18 -1.74 -14.29
CA PRO A 162 25.12 -2.21 -13.41
C PRO A 162 24.16 -3.14 -14.17
N VAL A 163 23.60 -4.12 -13.47
CA VAL A 163 22.72 -5.15 -14.07
C VAL A 163 21.60 -5.57 -13.12
N VAL A 164 20.54 -6.16 -13.67
CA VAL A 164 19.60 -6.99 -12.90
C VAL A 164 19.98 -8.45 -13.11
N GLU A 165 19.97 -9.20 -12.02
CA GLU A 165 20.33 -10.62 -11.97
C GLU A 165 19.23 -11.40 -11.26
N GLU A 166 18.85 -12.54 -11.81
CA GLU A 166 17.91 -13.46 -11.18
C GLU A 166 18.68 -14.69 -10.70
N ILE A 167 18.43 -15.14 -9.48
CA ILE A 167 19.04 -16.35 -8.92
C ILE A 167 17.99 -17.29 -8.37
N LEU A 168 18.21 -18.59 -8.53
CA LEU A 168 17.42 -19.63 -7.90
C LEU A 168 18.03 -19.96 -6.54
N VAL A 169 17.20 -19.98 -5.50
CA VAL A 169 17.60 -20.40 -4.15
C VAL A 169 16.86 -21.67 -3.78
N TYR A 170 17.60 -22.73 -3.52
CA TYR A 170 17.06 -24.04 -3.16
C TYR A 170 16.98 -24.20 -1.64
N PHE A 171 15.86 -24.74 -1.15
CA PHE A 171 15.61 -24.96 0.28
C PHE A 171 16.27 -26.23 0.85
N ASP A 172 17.10 -26.92 0.05
CA ASP A 172 17.93 -28.03 0.51
C ASP A 172 18.84 -27.60 1.67
N LYS A 173 19.28 -28.55 2.49
CA LYS A 173 20.27 -28.29 3.55
C LYS A 173 21.62 -28.94 3.18
N PRO A 174 22.71 -28.17 3.01
CA PRO A 174 22.78 -26.71 3.11
C PRO A 174 22.10 -26.00 1.93
N MET A 175 21.59 -24.78 2.17
CA MET A 175 20.99 -23.96 1.12
C MET A 175 22.05 -23.59 0.08
N LYS A 176 21.64 -23.63 -1.19
CA LYS A 176 22.48 -23.30 -2.34
C LYS A 176 21.73 -22.37 -3.27
N HIS A 177 22.47 -21.61 -4.06
CA HIS A 177 21.91 -20.80 -5.13
C HIS A 177 22.68 -20.98 -6.43
N GLU A 178 22.04 -20.68 -7.54
CA GLU A 178 22.64 -20.60 -8.86
C GLU A 178 21.98 -19.51 -9.70
N LEU A 179 22.61 -19.13 -10.81
CA LEU A 179 22.04 -18.15 -11.72
C LEU A 179 20.77 -18.70 -12.37
N ASN A 180 19.67 -17.94 -12.30
CA ASN A 180 18.45 -18.29 -13.00
C ASN A 180 18.58 -17.87 -14.47
N THR A 181 18.61 -18.84 -15.37
CA THR A 181 18.73 -18.62 -16.82
C THR A 181 17.48 -19.05 -17.59
N LEU A 182 16.38 -19.32 -16.89
CA LEU A 182 15.15 -19.86 -17.50
C LEU A 182 14.51 -18.89 -18.51
N LEU A 183 14.57 -17.58 -18.25
CA LEU A 183 13.98 -16.55 -19.10
C LEU A 183 15.00 -15.83 -19.98
N THR A 184 16.26 -15.77 -19.56
CA THR A 184 17.32 -15.07 -20.28
C THR A 184 18.67 -15.76 -20.06
N ASN A 185 19.44 -15.93 -21.13
CA ASN A 185 20.82 -16.41 -21.07
C ASN A 185 21.82 -15.30 -20.73
N ASN A 186 21.36 -14.03 -20.68
CA ASN A 186 22.19 -12.85 -20.47
C ASN A 186 21.73 -12.08 -19.21
N THR A 187 22.64 -11.29 -18.64
CA THR A 187 22.28 -10.30 -17.62
C THR A 187 21.31 -9.27 -18.17
N ILE A 188 20.36 -8.85 -17.35
CA ILE A 188 19.33 -7.88 -17.74
C ILE A 188 19.92 -6.47 -17.57
N PRO A 189 19.84 -5.58 -18.59
CA PRO A 189 20.31 -4.22 -18.45
C PRO A 189 19.63 -3.49 -17.28
N PHE A 190 20.40 -2.77 -16.46
CA PHE A 190 19.86 -2.13 -15.25
C PHE A 190 18.73 -1.12 -15.52
N HIS A 191 18.70 -0.50 -16.70
CA HIS A 191 17.66 0.46 -17.05
C HIS A 191 16.29 -0.19 -17.31
N ALA A 192 16.23 -1.49 -17.61
CA ALA A 192 14.98 -2.20 -17.86
C ALA A 192 14.18 -2.49 -16.58
N ARG A 193 14.78 -2.26 -15.40
CA ARG A 193 14.17 -2.59 -14.12
C ARG A 193 12.97 -1.67 -13.78
N PRO A 194 11.97 -2.17 -13.04
CA PRO A 194 10.93 -1.32 -12.48
C PRO A 194 11.48 -0.24 -11.54
N PRO A 195 10.86 0.96 -11.50
CA PRO A 195 11.21 1.97 -10.51
C PRO A 195 10.81 1.52 -9.10
N ASN A 196 11.49 2.03 -8.09
CA ASN A 196 11.14 1.80 -6.69
C ASN A 196 11.27 3.06 -5.83
N ASN A 197 10.96 2.93 -4.55
CA ASN A 197 10.95 4.05 -3.59
C ASN A 197 12.30 4.79 -3.48
N LEU A 198 13.43 4.13 -3.74
CA LEU A 198 14.75 4.79 -3.71
C LEU A 198 14.89 5.79 -4.86
N GLU A 199 14.33 5.47 -6.02
CA GLU A 199 14.34 6.36 -7.19
C GLU A 199 13.30 7.47 -7.04
N TYR A 200 12.10 7.13 -6.57
CA TYR A 200 11.05 8.13 -6.34
C TYR A 200 11.46 9.16 -5.29
N ALA A 201 12.20 8.77 -4.25
CA ALA A 201 12.76 9.71 -3.29
C ALA A 201 13.65 10.77 -3.98
N ARG A 202 14.52 10.35 -4.90
CA ARG A 202 15.35 11.29 -5.67
C ARG A 202 14.52 12.15 -6.63
N ILE A 203 13.56 11.57 -7.33
CA ILE A 203 12.67 12.30 -8.23
C ILE A 203 11.91 13.37 -7.45
N ALA A 204 11.40 13.04 -6.26
CA ALA A 204 10.72 13.99 -5.38
C ALA A 204 11.62 15.16 -4.99
N GLU A 205 12.90 14.94 -4.70
CA GLU A 205 13.87 16.01 -4.43
C GLU A 205 14.03 16.95 -5.65
N ILE A 206 14.18 16.38 -6.85
CA ILE A 206 14.32 17.16 -8.10
C ILE A 206 13.05 17.98 -8.35
N VAL A 207 11.88 17.38 -8.21
CA VAL A 207 10.58 18.02 -8.40
C VAL A 207 10.35 19.13 -7.36
N ASN A 208 10.74 18.90 -6.10
CA ASN A 208 10.60 19.91 -5.05
C ASN A 208 11.55 21.10 -5.24
N ASP A 209 12.80 20.85 -5.65
CA ASP A 209 13.75 21.92 -6.01
C ASP A 209 13.24 22.77 -7.19
N PHE A 210 12.71 22.12 -8.23
CA PHE A 210 12.02 22.80 -9.33
C PHE A 210 10.85 23.63 -8.80
N GLY A 211 9.97 23.03 -8.01
CA GLY A 211 8.80 23.67 -7.42
C GLY A 211 9.12 24.91 -6.59
N GLY A 212 10.24 24.89 -5.85
CA GLY A 212 10.74 26.05 -5.11
C GLY A 212 11.21 27.17 -6.03
N LYS A 213 11.95 26.85 -7.09
CA LYS A 213 12.46 27.82 -8.08
C LYS A 213 11.36 28.44 -8.92
N THR A 214 10.27 27.71 -9.17
CA THR A 214 9.15 28.17 -10.00
C THR A 214 7.91 28.53 -9.19
N HIS A 215 8.01 28.71 -7.88
CA HIS A 215 6.85 28.87 -7.00
C HIS A 215 5.88 29.98 -7.48
N ASP A 216 6.39 31.17 -7.77
CA ASP A 216 5.55 32.32 -8.14
C ASP A 216 4.82 32.11 -9.47
N ILE A 217 5.51 31.60 -10.49
CA ILE A 217 4.89 31.33 -11.80
C ILE A 217 3.88 30.19 -11.74
N LEU A 218 4.14 29.14 -10.95
CA LEU A 218 3.18 28.06 -10.74
C LEU A 218 1.91 28.59 -10.06
N LYS A 219 2.09 29.39 -9.01
CA LYS A 219 1.00 29.99 -8.25
C LYS A 219 0.12 30.89 -9.11
N GLU A 220 0.73 31.71 -9.97
CA GLU A 220 0.03 32.58 -10.92
C GLU A 220 -0.70 31.76 -11.99
N SER A 221 -0.05 30.73 -12.55
CA SER A 221 -0.56 29.99 -13.71
C SER A 221 -1.67 28.99 -13.35
N TYR A 222 -1.69 28.50 -12.11
CA TYR A 222 -2.51 27.35 -11.71
C TYR A 222 -3.44 27.65 -10.54
N ASP A 223 -4.07 28.83 -10.51
CA ASP A 223 -5.09 29.20 -9.51
C ASP A 223 -4.61 29.05 -8.05
N GLY A 224 -3.35 29.39 -7.78
CA GLY A 224 -2.75 29.29 -6.45
C GLY A 224 -2.11 27.94 -6.13
N PHE A 225 -2.17 26.95 -7.02
CA PHE A 225 -1.55 25.64 -6.83
C PHE A 225 -0.02 25.69 -7.00
N THR A 226 0.73 25.09 -6.07
CA THR A 226 2.19 25.00 -6.14
C THR A 226 2.71 23.61 -5.77
N ILE A 227 3.93 23.28 -6.18
CA ILE A 227 4.58 22.00 -5.86
C ILE A 227 5.20 22.04 -4.46
N ALA A 228 5.94 23.12 -4.16
CA ALA A 228 6.64 23.31 -2.90
C ALA A 228 5.94 24.37 -2.05
N ASN A 229 6.05 24.24 -0.72
CA ASN A 229 5.49 25.15 0.29
C ASN A 229 3.97 25.39 0.13
N CYS A 230 3.23 24.37 -0.29
CA CYS A 230 1.77 24.40 -0.40
C CYS A 230 1.12 23.88 0.89
N THR A 231 -0.14 24.27 1.13
CA THR A 231 -0.96 23.80 2.27
C THR A 231 -2.23 23.09 1.79
N ASP A 232 -3.08 23.80 1.07
CA ASP A 232 -4.40 23.36 0.59
C ASP A 232 -4.47 23.30 -0.95
N HIS A 233 -3.66 24.12 -1.64
CA HIS A 233 -3.52 24.14 -3.09
C HIS A 233 -2.18 23.51 -3.50
N CYS A 234 -2.07 22.18 -3.37
CA CYS A 234 -0.88 21.43 -3.71
C CYS A 234 -0.96 20.80 -5.10
N LEU A 235 0.11 20.88 -5.88
CA LEU A 235 0.29 20.04 -7.05
C LEU A 235 0.88 18.70 -6.62
N THR A 236 0.27 17.61 -7.10
CA THR A 236 0.83 16.25 -7.04
C THR A 236 1.30 15.84 -8.43
N TYR A 237 1.92 14.68 -8.56
CA TYR A 237 2.38 14.19 -9.84
C TYR A 237 2.36 12.67 -9.93
N THR A 238 2.34 12.18 -11.17
CA THR A 238 2.54 10.79 -11.54
C THR A 238 3.64 10.72 -12.59
N ASP A 239 4.42 9.64 -12.58
CA ASP A 239 5.35 9.34 -13.65
C ASP A 239 4.68 8.47 -14.73
N THR A 240 5.10 8.67 -15.98
CA THR A 240 4.57 7.94 -17.13
C THR A 240 5.66 7.63 -18.16
N GLY A 241 5.29 6.76 -19.10
CA GLY A 241 6.14 6.31 -20.20
C GLY A 241 6.83 4.99 -19.90
N PRO A 242 7.42 4.34 -20.91
CA PRO A 242 8.25 3.17 -20.69
C PRO A 242 9.44 3.59 -19.81
N THR A 243 9.76 2.77 -18.81
CA THR A 243 10.86 3.06 -17.90
C THR A 243 12.17 3.20 -18.66
N SER A 244 12.35 2.48 -19.76
CA SER A 244 13.49 2.59 -20.64
C SER A 244 13.12 2.28 -22.08
N MET A 245 13.91 2.78 -23.02
CA MET A 245 13.77 2.43 -24.43
C MET A 245 14.80 1.36 -24.79
N PHE A 246 14.38 0.11 -25.00
CA PHE A 246 15.28 -1.03 -25.29
C PHE A 246 16.32 -0.81 -26.40
N SER A 247 16.01 0.04 -27.39
CA SER A 247 16.90 0.38 -28.50
C SER A 247 18.01 1.37 -28.13
N SER A 248 17.98 1.91 -26.91
CA SER A 248 18.90 2.92 -26.40
C SER A 248 19.24 2.61 -24.95
N ASN A 249 20.33 3.18 -24.43
CA ASN A 249 20.55 3.09 -22.99
C ASN A 249 19.65 4.05 -22.20
N GLU A 250 18.74 4.79 -22.86
CA GLU A 250 18.00 5.89 -22.27
C GLU A 250 17.02 5.45 -21.18
N HIS A 251 17.07 6.20 -20.07
CA HIS A 251 16.24 6.00 -18.90
C HIS A 251 15.63 7.36 -18.51
N HIS A 252 14.39 7.59 -18.94
CA HIS A 252 13.65 8.83 -18.70
C HIS A 252 12.37 8.56 -17.90
N ALA A 253 11.82 9.60 -17.29
CA ALA A 253 10.46 9.60 -16.75
C ALA A 253 9.80 10.92 -17.14
N PHE A 254 8.60 10.84 -17.70
CA PHE A 254 7.72 12.00 -17.85
C PHE A 254 6.93 12.16 -16.56
N ILE A 255 7.10 13.31 -15.90
CA ILE A 255 6.39 13.67 -14.67
C ILE A 255 5.23 14.57 -15.04
N TRP A 256 4.01 14.11 -14.77
CA TRP A 256 2.76 14.79 -15.11
C TRP A 256 2.14 15.37 -13.86
N PHE A 257 1.92 16.69 -13.85
CA PHE A 257 1.39 17.37 -12.66
C PHE A 257 -0.14 17.44 -12.68
N LEU A 258 -0.70 17.21 -11.50
CA LEU A 258 -2.12 17.14 -11.23
C LEU A 258 -2.43 18.05 -10.03
N ARG A 259 -3.67 18.54 -9.92
CA ARG A 259 -4.14 19.16 -8.67
C ARG A 259 -4.34 18.07 -7.63
N ALA A 260 -3.73 18.22 -6.45
CA ALA A 260 -3.98 17.35 -5.32
C ALA A 260 -5.38 17.67 -4.77
N VAL A 261 -6.31 16.76 -5.00
CA VAL A 261 -7.71 16.86 -4.58
C VAL A 261 -8.10 15.55 -3.91
N ASN A 262 -9.06 15.59 -2.98
CA ASN A 262 -9.41 14.42 -2.17
C ASN A 262 -9.82 13.19 -2.99
N TYR A 263 -10.41 13.39 -4.18
CA TYR A 263 -10.84 12.31 -5.07
C TYR A 263 -10.62 12.69 -6.53
N GLY A 264 -10.06 11.78 -7.32
CA GLY A 264 -10.00 11.91 -8.77
C GLY A 264 -8.89 12.84 -9.30
N GLU A 265 -7.73 12.90 -8.65
CA GLU A 265 -6.57 13.74 -9.06
C GLU A 265 -6.23 13.60 -10.56
N TYR A 266 -6.31 12.39 -11.11
CA TYR A 266 -6.08 12.11 -12.53
C TYR A 266 -7.01 12.85 -13.50
N LEU A 267 -8.15 13.37 -13.03
CA LEU A 267 -9.08 14.20 -13.82
C LEU A 267 -8.73 15.69 -13.78
N HIS A 268 -7.69 16.07 -13.03
CA HIS A 268 -7.27 17.45 -12.82
C HIS A 268 -5.82 17.72 -13.26
N PRO A 269 -5.42 17.38 -14.50
CA PRO A 269 -4.11 17.76 -15.01
C PRO A 269 -3.99 19.28 -15.15
N VAL A 270 -2.78 19.81 -14.92
CA VAL A 270 -2.52 21.26 -15.05
C VAL A 270 -1.74 21.63 -16.32
N GLY A 271 -1.40 20.65 -17.17
CA GLY A 271 -0.66 20.88 -18.40
C GLY A 271 0.83 21.18 -18.21
N LEU A 272 1.33 21.07 -16.98
CA LEU A 272 2.76 21.07 -16.67
C LEU A 272 3.28 19.63 -16.71
N GLU A 273 4.36 19.44 -17.46
CA GLU A 273 5.10 18.18 -17.53
C GLU A 273 6.60 18.45 -17.45
N LEU A 274 7.34 17.53 -16.83
CA LEU A 274 8.80 17.54 -16.80
C LEU A 274 9.33 16.23 -17.37
N LEU A 275 10.36 16.31 -18.20
CA LEU A 275 11.14 15.15 -18.62
C LEU A 275 12.37 15.03 -17.71
N ILE A 276 12.42 14.00 -16.89
CA ILE A 276 13.57 13.74 -16.01
C ILE A 276 14.45 12.65 -16.63
N GLN A 277 15.71 12.99 -16.87
CA GLN A 277 16.76 12.03 -17.20
C GLN A 277 17.27 11.37 -15.92
N ARG A 278 17.11 10.05 -15.83
CA ARG A 278 17.47 9.22 -14.66
C ARG A 278 18.40 8.06 -15.01
N GLN A 279 19.39 8.37 -15.83
CA GLN A 279 20.37 7.39 -16.32
C GLN A 279 21.29 6.87 -15.21
N GLY A 280 21.55 5.56 -15.25
CA GLY A 280 22.58 4.93 -14.42
C GLY A 280 22.24 4.92 -12.92
N THR A 281 23.26 4.65 -12.09
CA THR A 281 23.10 4.46 -10.65
C THR A 281 23.51 5.67 -9.81
N ASP A 282 24.17 6.66 -10.42
CA ASP A 282 24.59 7.89 -9.78
C ASP A 282 23.50 8.95 -9.87
N VAL A 283 22.66 8.98 -8.83
CA VAL A 283 21.50 9.88 -8.71
C VAL A 283 21.85 11.38 -8.71
N SER A 284 23.12 11.74 -8.47
CA SER A 284 23.56 13.13 -8.51
C SER A 284 23.60 13.70 -9.93
N LYS A 285 23.68 12.83 -10.94
CA LYS A 285 23.68 13.19 -12.36
C LYS A 285 22.29 13.31 -12.96
N TRP A 286 21.27 12.89 -12.22
CA TRP A 286 19.88 12.96 -12.66
C TRP A 286 19.41 14.41 -12.68
N LYS A 287 18.65 14.79 -13.70
CA LYS A 287 18.28 16.17 -13.96
C LYS A 287 17.01 16.27 -14.77
N ILE A 288 16.38 17.43 -14.71
CA ILE A 288 15.34 17.83 -15.66
C ILE A 288 16.02 18.11 -17.00
N GLU A 289 15.57 17.43 -18.03
CA GLU A 289 16.01 17.63 -19.41
C GLU A 289 15.13 18.64 -20.14
N LYS A 290 13.81 18.58 -19.90
CA LYS A 290 12.81 19.42 -20.56
C LYS A 290 11.64 19.73 -19.64
#